data_AF-A0AAN8H869-F1
#
_entry.id   AF-A0AAN8H869-F1
#
_cell.length_a   1.000
_cell.length_b   1.000
_cell.length_c   1.000
_cell.angle_alpha   90.00
_cell.angle_beta   90.00
_cell.angle_gamma   90.00
#
_symmetry.space_group_name_H-M   'P 1'
#
loop_
_entity.id
_entity.type
_entity.pdbx_description
1 polymer ?
#
loop_
_entity_poly.entity_id
_entity_poly.type
_entity_poly.pdbx_seq_one_letter_code
_entity_poly.pdbx_strand_id
1 'polypeptide(L)'
;MVVLPPVSGVNSTHPYCPEMELLLKHQQRLQRQRDGIAYRMKKLAAKQAEITKKTDAVKEKIKKKYEDMKRILDEDLRITLTQLDTEYEATEKYVEDRIEECYLLTQELDQELSKIDEKTQEIDIQNAETEKKISETLKLTDPDRIQMDEFKCGQLLSLTINLLLFIRSQVPVTKKLFQTYAADVVLDADTAHPKLIISPKGDSATFTETWQDVPETPSRFETTLNVISREGFSEGQQYWEVDVKGKTYWELGLTYPSIPRKGREEDSWLGRGKESWCVEYFNGDYTAWHGGVQHTLPLLAGKQFTRIGVYCSFPGGVVCFLGADTMTPLHCFCAGTFTDTLHPALCPGHDNEGTNWKSLNICDVSRSAPVL
;
A
#
# COMPACT_ATOMS: atom_id res chain seq x y z
N MET A 1 109.47 -0.13 15.34
CA MET A 1 108.72 0.72 16.30
C MET A 1 107.75 1.55 15.49
N VAL A 2 106.53 1.05 15.31
CA VAL A 2 105.52 1.76 14.50
C VAL A 2 104.69 2.62 15.44
N VAL A 3 104.89 3.92 15.28
CA VAL A 3 104.13 5.02 15.85
C VAL A 3 102.71 4.97 15.26
N LEU A 4 101.68 5.02 16.12
CA LEU A 4 100.31 5.30 15.70
C LEU A 4 99.92 6.73 16.14
N PRO A 5 99.13 7.47 15.33
CA PRO A 5 99.04 8.92 15.35
C PRO A 5 97.93 9.44 16.28
N PRO A 6 97.83 10.77 16.51
CA PRO A 6 96.93 11.34 17.50
C PRO A 6 95.47 11.32 17.06
N VAL A 7 94.59 11.33 18.07
CA VAL A 7 93.14 11.45 17.98
C VAL A 7 92.76 12.68 17.16
N SER A 8 92.34 12.48 15.91
CA SER A 8 91.67 13.50 15.11
C SER A 8 90.19 13.49 15.44
N GLY A 9 89.74 14.59 16.04
CA GLY A 9 88.33 14.86 16.27
C GLY A 9 87.56 14.81 14.94
N VAL A 10 86.68 13.82 14.80
CA VAL A 10 85.68 13.80 13.76
C VAL A 10 84.51 14.63 14.26
N ASN A 11 84.56 15.93 13.96
CA ASN A 11 83.36 16.75 13.85
C ASN A 11 82.57 16.21 12.65
N SER A 12 81.75 15.18 12.87
CA SER A 12 80.74 14.76 11.90
C SER A 12 79.55 15.70 12.03
N THR A 13 79.68 16.89 11.45
CA THR A 13 78.51 17.63 10.98
C THR A 13 77.84 16.77 9.91
N HIS A 14 76.87 15.96 10.32
CA HIS A 14 75.96 15.27 9.42
C HIS A 14 75.41 16.32 8.44
N PRO A 15 75.44 16.07 7.11
CA PRO A 15 74.81 16.96 6.18
C PRO A 15 73.32 16.95 6.49
N TYR A 16 72.82 18.09 6.95
CA TYR A 16 71.41 18.35 7.17
C TYR A 16 70.69 18.07 5.86
N CYS A 17 70.03 16.92 5.73
CA CYS A 17 69.33 16.53 4.51
C CYS A 17 67.91 17.12 4.56
N PRO A 18 67.61 18.21 3.83
CA PRO A 18 66.33 18.91 3.93
C PRO A 18 65.16 18.02 3.50
N GLU A 19 65.45 17.04 2.65
CA GLU A 19 64.50 16.06 2.12
C GLU A 19 63.99 15.10 3.21
N MET A 20 64.87 14.68 4.13
CA MET A 20 64.46 13.87 5.30
C MET A 20 63.55 14.65 6.26
N GLU A 21 63.82 15.94 6.47
CA GLU A 21 62.98 16.78 7.34
C GLU A 21 61.60 17.04 6.71
N LEU A 22 61.54 17.22 5.39
CA LEU A 22 60.28 17.33 4.63
C LEU A 22 59.46 16.04 4.70
N LEU A 23 60.09 14.88 4.54
CA LEU A 23 59.43 13.57 4.68
C LEU A 23 58.87 13.36 6.10
N LEU A 24 59.63 13.73 7.13
CA LEU A 24 59.19 13.62 8.52
C LEU A 24 57.98 14.53 8.80
N LYS A 25 58.01 15.78 8.32
CA LYS A 25 56.88 16.71 8.41
C LYS A 25 55.65 16.19 7.66
N HIS A 26 55.84 15.57 6.50
CA HIS A 26 54.74 14.96 5.74
C HIS A 26 54.14 13.76 6.49
N GLN A 27 54.96 12.86 7.04
CA GLN A 27 54.51 11.74 7.85
C GLN A 27 53.71 12.20 9.08
N GLN A 28 54.16 13.24 9.78
CA GLN A 28 53.44 13.82 10.91
C GLN A 28 52.08 14.41 10.51
N ARG A 29 51.98 15.06 9.34
CA ARG A 29 50.71 15.57 8.81
C ARG A 29 49.73 14.42 8.52
N LEU A 30 50.19 13.35 7.88
CA LEU A 30 49.38 12.16 7.62
C LEU A 30 48.93 11.47 8.92
N GLN A 31 49.79 11.38 9.94
CA GLN A 31 49.42 10.84 11.25
C GLN A 31 48.32 11.68 11.91
N ARG A 32 48.45 13.01 11.95
CA ARG A 32 47.40 13.90 12.48
C ARG A 32 46.09 13.77 11.71
N GLN A 33 46.15 13.64 10.38
CA GLN A 33 44.97 13.40 9.56
C GLN A 33 44.33 12.05 9.89
N ARG A 34 45.11 10.97 9.98
CA ARG A 34 44.63 9.63 10.35
C ARG A 34 43.94 9.65 11.71
N ASP A 35 44.56 10.26 12.72
CA ASP A 35 44.00 10.30 14.07
C ASP A 35 42.72 11.15 14.13
N GLY A 36 42.68 12.25 13.38
CA GLY A 36 41.47 13.06 13.19
C GLY A 36 40.33 12.29 12.51
N ILE A 37 40.62 11.51 11.46
CA ILE A 37 39.65 10.64 10.79
C ILE A 37 39.17 9.54 11.74
N ALA A 38 40.07 8.88 12.46
CA ALA A 38 39.73 7.84 13.43
C ALA A 38 38.82 8.38 14.55
N TYR A 39 39.08 9.60 15.04
CA TYR A 39 38.19 10.27 15.99
C TYR A 39 36.80 10.55 15.40
N ARG A 40 36.73 11.05 14.16
CA ARG A 40 35.45 11.28 13.45
C ARG A 40 34.68 9.97 13.24
N MET A 41 35.34 8.88 12.88
CA MET A 41 34.72 7.55 12.75
C MET A 41 34.07 7.11 14.07
N LYS A 42 34.77 7.28 15.21
CA LYS A 42 34.19 7.00 16.53
C LYS A 42 32.96 7.84 16.82
N LYS A 43 33.00 9.15 16.48
CA LYS A 43 31.86 10.06 16.66
C LYS A 43 30.67 9.68 15.78
N LEU A 44 30.91 9.27 14.54
CA LEU A 44 29.88 8.78 13.62
C LEU A 44 29.26 7.48 14.11
N ALA A 45 30.06 6.52 14.59
CA ALA A 45 29.56 5.28 15.17
C ALA A 45 28.66 5.55 16.40
N ALA A 46 29.06 6.46 17.28
CA ALA A 46 28.23 6.89 18.41
C ALA A 46 26.93 7.55 17.93
N LYS A 47 26.99 8.37 16.87
CA LYS A 47 25.80 9.01 16.30
C LYS A 47 24.85 7.99 15.66
N GLN A 48 25.38 7.00 14.97
CA GLN A 48 24.60 5.89 14.41
C GLN A 48 23.84 5.15 15.51
N ALA A 49 24.52 4.79 16.61
CA ALA A 49 23.89 4.14 17.75
C ALA A 49 22.78 5.00 18.39
N GLU A 50 23.00 6.31 18.50
CA GLU A 50 21.98 7.25 18.99
C GLU A 50 20.73 7.30 18.10
N ILE A 51 20.93 7.36 16.77
CA ILE A 51 19.85 7.37 15.77
C ILE A 51 19.05 6.06 15.84
N THR A 52 19.74 4.92 15.86
CA THR A 52 19.11 3.59 15.97
C THR A 52 18.25 3.53 17.23
N LYS A 53 18.82 3.89 18.40
CA LYS A 53 18.10 3.87 19.67
C LYS A 53 16.85 4.76 19.66
N LYS A 54 16.94 5.98 19.11
CA LYS A 54 15.79 6.89 18.99
C LYS A 54 14.71 6.32 18.05
N THR A 55 15.13 5.75 16.94
CA THR A 55 14.23 5.15 15.94
C THR A 55 13.49 3.97 16.53
N ASP A 56 14.19 3.06 17.21
CA ASP A 56 13.57 1.89 17.84
C ASP A 56 12.60 2.29 18.94
N ALA A 57 12.93 3.31 19.75
CA ALA A 57 12.01 3.83 20.75
C ALA A 57 10.71 4.41 20.15
N VAL A 58 10.79 5.05 18.98
CA VAL A 58 9.60 5.53 18.26
C VAL A 58 8.82 4.38 17.66
N LYS A 59 9.48 3.40 17.03
CA LYS A 59 8.85 2.19 16.49
C LYS A 59 8.04 1.45 17.56
N GLU A 60 8.63 1.21 18.73
CA GLU A 60 7.95 0.52 19.82
C GLU A 60 6.75 1.30 20.35
N LYS A 61 6.85 2.63 20.45
CA LYS A 61 5.70 3.48 20.81
C LYS A 61 4.58 3.37 19.78
N ILE A 62 4.90 3.39 18.48
CA ILE A 62 3.91 3.26 17.40
C ILE A 62 3.24 1.88 17.46
N LYS A 63 4.02 0.79 17.53
CA LYS A 63 3.50 -0.58 17.63
C LYS A 63 2.52 -0.73 18.79
N LYS A 64 2.93 -0.28 19.99
CA LYS A 64 2.08 -0.32 21.18
C LYS A 64 0.75 0.42 20.97
N LYS A 65 0.76 1.57 20.28
CA LYS A 65 -0.48 2.30 19.98
C LYS A 65 -1.39 1.54 19.02
N TYR A 66 -0.84 0.84 18.03
CA TYR A 66 -1.64 -0.02 17.15
C TYR A 66 -2.19 -1.25 17.86
N GLU A 67 -1.43 -1.85 18.77
CA GLU A 67 -1.90 -2.94 19.63
C GLU A 67 -3.04 -2.48 20.55
N ASP A 68 -2.90 -1.31 21.18
CA ASP A 68 -3.96 -0.70 21.98
C ASP A 68 -5.22 -0.45 21.15
N MET A 69 -5.09 0.12 19.95
CA MET A 69 -6.21 0.34 19.03
C MET A 69 -6.88 -0.98 18.63
N LYS A 70 -6.11 -2.01 18.27
CA LYS A 70 -6.66 -3.31 17.91
C LYS A 70 -7.49 -3.89 19.05
N ARG A 71 -6.96 -3.88 20.27
CA ARG A 71 -7.69 -4.37 21.45
C ARG A 71 -9.00 -3.60 21.69
N ILE A 72 -8.97 -2.28 21.53
CA ILE A 72 -10.18 -1.45 21.67
C ILE A 72 -11.21 -1.80 20.58
N LEU A 73 -10.77 -1.98 19.33
CA LEU A 73 -11.64 -2.36 18.22
C LEU A 73 -12.22 -3.77 18.38
N ASP A 74 -11.43 -4.73 18.85
CA ASP A 74 -11.88 -6.09 19.12
C ASP A 74 -12.94 -6.10 20.25
N GLU A 75 -12.76 -5.28 21.28
CA GLU A 75 -13.73 -5.13 22.37
C GLU A 75 -15.01 -4.40 21.92
N ASP A 76 -14.88 -3.33 21.12
CA ASP A 76 -16.01 -2.60 20.53
C ASP A 76 -16.87 -3.50 19.63
N LEU A 77 -16.22 -4.32 18.79
CA LEU A 77 -16.88 -5.33 17.97
C LEU A 77 -17.65 -6.33 18.85
N ARG A 78 -17.01 -6.84 19.91
CA ARG A 78 -17.63 -7.79 20.84
C ARG A 78 -18.88 -7.20 21.49
N ILE A 79 -18.79 -6.00 22.03
CA ILE A 79 -19.92 -5.30 22.69
C ILE A 79 -21.05 -5.06 21.68
N THR A 80 -20.72 -4.58 20.48
CA THR A 80 -21.71 -4.28 19.43
C THR A 80 -22.48 -5.53 19.02
N LEU A 81 -21.78 -6.66 18.81
CA LEU A 81 -22.42 -7.93 18.48
C LEU A 81 -23.26 -8.47 19.64
N THR A 82 -22.76 -8.43 20.88
CA THR A 82 -23.55 -8.87 22.05
C THR A 82 -24.83 -8.06 22.22
N GLN A 83 -24.80 -6.75 21.98
CA GLN A 83 -26.00 -5.92 22.04
C GLN A 83 -27.01 -6.31 20.97
N LEU A 84 -26.55 -6.59 19.75
CA LEU A 84 -27.41 -7.04 18.65
C LEU A 84 -28.03 -8.41 18.96
N ASP A 85 -27.21 -9.37 19.43
CA ASP A 85 -27.65 -10.71 19.79
C ASP A 85 -28.68 -10.66 20.94
N THR A 86 -28.47 -9.81 21.95
CA THR A 86 -29.41 -9.66 23.08
C THR A 86 -30.78 -9.13 22.63
N GLU A 87 -30.81 -8.15 21.72
CA GLU A 87 -32.08 -7.63 21.18
C GLU A 87 -32.77 -8.67 20.27
N TYR A 88 -31.99 -9.46 19.53
CA TYR A 88 -32.50 -10.57 18.73
C TYR A 88 -33.11 -11.67 19.61
N GLU A 89 -32.38 -12.18 20.62
CA GLU A 89 -32.83 -13.20 21.55
C GLU A 89 -34.09 -12.75 22.33
N ALA A 90 -34.15 -11.47 22.74
CA ALA A 90 -35.33 -10.93 23.39
C ALA A 90 -36.56 -10.90 22.48
N THR A 91 -36.37 -10.55 21.20
CA THR A 91 -37.44 -10.54 20.20
C THR A 91 -37.89 -11.95 19.86
N GLU A 92 -36.96 -12.88 19.68
CA GLU A 92 -37.22 -14.29 19.43
C GLU A 92 -38.03 -14.92 20.58
N LYS A 93 -37.59 -14.73 21.82
CA LYS A 93 -38.32 -15.19 22.99
C LYS A 93 -39.74 -14.60 23.07
N TYR A 94 -39.88 -13.30 22.76
CA TYR A 94 -41.20 -12.67 22.73
C TYR A 94 -42.11 -13.28 21.65
N VAL A 95 -41.57 -13.64 20.49
CA VAL A 95 -42.30 -14.36 19.44
C VAL A 95 -42.71 -15.75 19.93
N GLU A 96 -41.80 -16.50 20.55
CA GLU A 96 -42.08 -17.84 21.10
C GLU A 96 -43.21 -17.80 22.14
N ASP A 97 -43.13 -16.88 23.11
CA ASP A 97 -44.17 -16.70 24.14
C ASP A 97 -45.54 -16.38 23.50
N ARG A 98 -45.57 -15.60 22.42
CA ARG A 98 -46.81 -15.26 21.69
C ARG A 98 -47.35 -16.43 20.87
N ILE A 99 -46.48 -17.25 20.28
CA ILE A 99 -46.88 -18.48 19.60
C ILE A 99 -47.54 -19.44 20.59
N GLU A 100 -46.97 -19.59 21.79
CA GLU A 100 -47.53 -20.42 22.85
C GLU A 100 -48.90 -19.91 23.31
N GLU A 101 -49.05 -18.59 23.51
CA GLU A 101 -50.33 -17.97 23.87
C GLU A 101 -51.41 -18.21 22.79
N CYS A 102 -51.06 -18.03 21.51
CA CYS A 102 -51.95 -18.33 20.38
C CYS A 102 -52.35 -19.80 20.33
N TYR A 103 -51.44 -20.71 20.64
CA TYR A 103 -51.71 -22.15 20.68
C TYR A 103 -52.71 -22.50 21.79
N LEU A 104 -52.54 -21.94 22.99
CA LEU A 104 -53.47 -22.12 24.12
C LEU A 104 -54.85 -21.54 23.81
N LEU A 105 -54.91 -20.32 23.25
CA LEU A 105 -56.16 -19.69 22.79
C LEU A 105 -56.88 -20.56 21.75
N THR A 106 -56.14 -21.17 20.82
CA THR A 106 -56.71 -22.07 19.82
C THR A 106 -57.33 -23.31 20.49
N GLN A 107 -56.64 -23.92 21.45
CA GLN A 107 -57.21 -25.06 22.20
C GLN A 107 -58.46 -24.69 22.99
N GLU A 108 -58.51 -23.51 23.61
CA GLU A 108 -59.70 -23.04 24.34
C GLU A 108 -60.89 -22.82 23.38
N LEU A 109 -60.63 -22.23 22.20
CA LEU A 109 -61.62 -22.07 21.15
C LEU A 109 -62.13 -23.43 20.63
N ASP A 110 -61.24 -24.41 20.43
CA ASP A 110 -61.63 -25.77 20.02
C ASP A 110 -62.52 -26.45 21.07
N GLN A 111 -62.24 -26.26 22.36
CA GLN A 111 -63.10 -26.78 23.44
C GLN A 111 -64.47 -26.10 23.48
N GLU A 112 -64.53 -24.78 23.26
CA GLU A 112 -65.79 -24.03 23.16
C GLU A 112 -66.62 -24.52 21.96
N LEU A 113 -65.99 -24.71 20.79
CA LEU A 113 -66.63 -25.25 19.59
C LEU A 113 -67.23 -26.65 19.84
N SER A 114 -66.48 -27.55 20.50
CA SER A 114 -66.97 -28.89 20.84
C SER A 114 -68.19 -28.87 21.78
N LYS A 115 -68.26 -27.93 22.74
CA LYS A 115 -69.41 -27.79 23.66
C LYS A 115 -70.66 -27.26 22.96
N ILE A 116 -70.49 -26.44 21.93
CA ILE A 116 -71.59 -25.93 21.10
C ILE A 116 -72.17 -27.07 20.26
N ASP A 117 -71.32 -27.92 19.68
CA ASP A 117 -71.75 -29.10 18.91
C ASP A 117 -72.57 -30.09 19.77
N GLU A 118 -72.32 -30.18 21.08
CA GLU A 118 -73.08 -31.05 22.00
C GLU A 118 -74.43 -30.47 22.48
N LYS A 119 -74.65 -29.15 22.38
CA LYS A 119 -75.83 -28.43 22.94
C LYS A 119 -76.83 -27.99 21.87
N THR A 120 -77.22 -28.86 20.94
CA THR A 120 -78.17 -28.57 19.85
C THR A 120 -79.64 -28.38 20.29
N GLN A 121 -79.91 -27.64 21.36
CA GLN A 121 -81.24 -27.11 21.69
C GLN A 121 -81.13 -25.65 22.17
N GLU A 122 -81.68 -24.76 21.34
CA GLU A 122 -82.01 -23.33 21.58
C GLU A 122 -80.89 -22.43 22.11
N ILE A 123 -80.25 -21.67 21.21
CA ILE A 123 -79.43 -20.51 21.57
C ILE A 123 -79.93 -19.28 20.80
N ASP A 124 -80.39 -18.29 21.58
CA ASP A 124 -80.67 -16.92 21.15
C ASP A 124 -79.32 -16.21 20.89
N ILE A 125 -79.17 -15.66 19.69
CA ILE A 125 -77.87 -15.22 19.17
C ILE A 125 -77.54 -13.83 19.73
N GLN A 126 -76.70 -13.77 20.77
CA GLN A 126 -75.99 -12.53 21.13
C GLN A 126 -74.86 -12.25 20.11
N ASN A 127 -75.23 -11.73 18.93
CA ASN A 127 -74.31 -11.58 17.78
C ASN A 127 -73.24 -10.50 17.99
N ALA A 128 -73.61 -9.34 18.57
CA ALA A 128 -72.71 -8.18 18.63
C ALA A 128 -71.56 -8.34 19.64
N GLU A 129 -71.81 -9.00 20.76
CA GLU A 129 -70.81 -9.19 21.83
C GLU A 129 -69.78 -10.26 21.44
N THR A 130 -70.23 -11.29 20.71
CA THR A 130 -69.41 -12.37 20.16
C THR A 130 -68.49 -11.87 19.04
N GLU A 131 -69.01 -11.10 18.08
CA GLU A 131 -68.20 -10.49 17.02
C GLU A 131 -67.14 -9.53 17.57
N LYS A 132 -67.48 -8.76 18.61
CA LYS A 132 -66.53 -7.87 19.29
C LYS A 132 -65.40 -8.66 19.92
N LYS A 133 -65.71 -9.77 20.62
CA LYS A 133 -64.71 -10.64 21.24
C LYS A 133 -63.77 -11.27 20.20
N ILE A 134 -64.29 -11.74 19.06
CA ILE A 134 -63.49 -12.25 17.93
C ILE A 134 -62.55 -11.18 17.40
N SER A 135 -63.05 -9.96 17.14
CA SER A 135 -62.23 -8.85 16.65
C SER A 135 -61.13 -8.46 17.62
N GLU A 136 -61.41 -8.47 18.93
CA GLU A 136 -60.43 -8.18 19.98
C GLU A 136 -59.34 -9.25 20.05
N THR A 137 -59.70 -10.53 20.00
CA THR A 137 -58.73 -11.64 19.98
C THR A 137 -57.83 -11.57 18.76
N LEU A 138 -58.38 -11.41 17.55
CA LEU A 138 -57.59 -11.30 16.32
C LEU A 138 -56.64 -10.09 16.31
N LYS A 139 -57.07 -8.96 16.89
CA LYS A 139 -56.19 -7.78 17.06
C LYS A 139 -55.08 -8.04 18.07
N LEU A 140 -55.33 -8.83 19.10
CA LEU A 140 -54.32 -9.12 20.13
C LEU A 140 -53.24 -10.06 19.60
N THR A 141 -53.63 -11.04 18.78
CA THR A 141 -52.76 -12.06 18.20
C THR A 141 -52.14 -11.67 16.85
N ASP A 142 -52.38 -10.44 16.39
CA ASP A 142 -51.85 -9.92 15.13
C ASP A 142 -50.31 -9.93 15.11
N PRO A 143 -49.67 -10.70 14.21
CA PRO A 143 -48.22 -10.78 14.11
C PRO A 143 -47.56 -9.42 13.83
N ASP A 144 -48.23 -8.49 13.15
CA ASP A 144 -47.68 -7.18 12.77
C ASP A 144 -47.40 -6.27 13.99
N ARG A 145 -47.92 -6.66 15.17
CA ARG A 145 -47.62 -6.02 16.45
C ARG A 145 -46.24 -6.40 17.00
N ILE A 146 -45.64 -7.47 16.50
CA ILE A 146 -44.30 -7.88 16.88
C ILE A 146 -43.31 -7.21 15.93
N GLN A 147 -42.51 -6.30 16.47
CA GLN A 147 -41.48 -5.61 15.71
C GLN A 147 -40.18 -5.60 16.50
N MET A 148 -39.10 -5.94 15.81
CA MET A 148 -37.76 -5.71 16.31
C MET A 148 -37.46 -4.20 16.26
N ASP A 149 -36.66 -3.71 17.20
CA ASP A 149 -36.20 -2.32 17.19
C ASP A 149 -35.11 -2.14 16.12
N GLU A 150 -35.54 -2.06 14.86
CA GLU A 150 -34.68 -1.83 13.69
C GLU A 150 -33.93 -0.49 13.81
N PHE A 151 -34.50 0.48 14.51
CA PHE A 151 -33.88 1.79 14.72
C PHE A 151 -32.60 1.65 15.56
N LYS A 152 -32.64 0.92 16.69
CA LYS A 152 -31.43 0.63 17.48
C LYS A 152 -30.38 -0.13 16.66
N CYS A 153 -30.78 -1.13 15.88
CA CYS A 153 -29.85 -1.88 15.02
C CYS A 153 -29.18 -0.97 13.99
N GLY A 154 -29.96 -0.07 13.38
CA GLY A 154 -29.45 0.96 12.48
C GLY A 154 -28.49 1.94 13.15
N GLN A 155 -28.75 2.32 14.41
CA GLN A 155 -27.85 3.16 15.19
C GLN A 155 -26.50 2.48 15.45
N LEU A 156 -26.48 1.20 15.82
CA LEU A 156 -25.24 0.42 16.00
C LEU A 156 -24.42 0.39 14.71
N LEU A 157 -25.06 0.08 13.58
CA LEU A 157 -24.39 0.09 12.27
C LEU A 157 -23.83 1.48 11.93
N SER A 158 -24.60 2.54 12.20
CA SER A 158 -24.15 3.91 11.96
C SER A 158 -22.90 4.28 12.77
N LEU A 159 -22.80 3.84 14.02
CA LEU A 159 -21.62 4.07 14.86
C LEU A 159 -20.38 3.37 14.27
N THR A 160 -20.53 2.12 13.83
CA THR A 160 -19.45 1.35 13.19
C THR A 160 -18.98 2.00 11.89
N ILE A 161 -19.90 2.54 11.09
CA ILE A 161 -19.55 3.31 9.88
C ILE A 161 -18.75 4.57 10.25
N ASN A 162 -19.18 5.31 11.26
CA ASN A 162 -18.47 6.51 11.71
C ASN A 162 -17.04 6.21 12.19
N LEU A 163 -16.86 5.10 12.91
CA LEU A 163 -15.53 4.64 13.35
C LEU A 163 -14.63 4.28 12.15
N LEU A 164 -15.17 3.57 11.16
CA LEU A 164 -14.45 3.25 9.93
C LEU A 164 -14.02 4.51 9.17
N LEU A 165 -14.93 5.50 9.04
CA LEU A 165 -14.64 6.78 8.41
C LEU A 165 -13.57 7.55 9.19
N PHE A 166 -13.61 7.53 10.53
CA PHE A 166 -12.60 8.16 11.36
C PHE A 166 -11.20 7.56 11.10
N ILE A 167 -11.07 6.24 10.98
CA ILE A 167 -9.80 5.60 10.64
C ILE A 167 -9.35 5.98 9.22
N ARG A 168 -10.26 5.97 8.25
CA ARG A 168 -9.96 6.36 6.86
C ARG A 168 -9.55 7.82 6.71
N SER A 169 -10.03 8.71 7.58
CA SER A 169 -9.64 10.12 7.60
C SER A 169 -8.13 10.37 7.81
N GLN A 170 -7.36 9.34 8.18
CA GLN A 170 -5.90 9.40 8.32
C GLN A 170 -5.16 9.23 6.98
N VAL A 171 -5.80 8.69 5.93
CA VAL A 171 -5.20 8.50 4.60
C VAL A 171 -4.58 9.79 4.03
N PRO A 172 -5.27 10.95 4.07
CA PRO A 172 -4.68 12.23 3.66
C PRO A 172 -3.36 12.58 4.35
N VAL A 173 -3.21 12.27 5.64
CA VAL A 173 -2.00 12.56 6.42
C VAL A 173 -0.84 11.70 5.91
N THR A 174 -1.08 10.40 5.74
CA THR A 174 -0.09 9.48 5.16
C THR A 174 0.29 9.87 3.75
N LYS A 175 -0.68 10.24 2.91
CA LYS A 175 -0.43 10.70 1.54
C LYS A 175 0.48 11.93 1.54
N LYS A 176 0.17 12.92 2.38
CA LYS A 176 0.99 14.14 2.51
C LYS A 176 2.45 13.85 2.90
N LEU A 177 2.70 12.81 3.69
CA LEU A 177 4.06 12.37 4.03
C LEU A 177 4.81 11.82 2.81
N PHE A 178 4.15 11.07 1.91
CA PHE A 178 4.79 10.61 0.68
C PHE A 178 5.01 11.74 -0.32
N GLN A 179 4.07 12.69 -0.38
CA GLN A 179 4.18 13.88 -1.22
C GLN A 179 5.39 14.76 -0.87
N THR A 180 5.99 14.65 0.33
CA THR A 180 7.25 15.36 0.62
C THR A 180 8.44 14.84 -0.18
N TYR A 181 8.32 13.66 -0.79
CA TYR A 181 9.32 13.05 -1.67
C TYR A 181 8.90 13.14 -3.14
N ALA A 182 7.91 13.97 -3.49
CA ALA A 182 7.41 14.10 -4.85
C ALA A 182 8.55 14.41 -5.83
N ALA A 183 8.60 13.66 -6.94
CA ALA A 183 9.54 13.84 -8.01
C ALA A 183 8.80 14.14 -9.32
N ASP A 184 9.34 15.08 -10.09
CA ASP A 184 8.86 15.38 -11.44
C ASP A 184 9.43 14.34 -12.41
N VAL A 185 8.56 13.49 -12.95
CA VAL A 185 8.96 12.44 -13.90
C VAL A 185 8.56 12.86 -15.32
N VAL A 186 9.54 12.87 -16.21
CA VAL A 186 9.35 13.15 -17.64
C VAL A 186 9.88 11.96 -18.44
N LEU A 187 9.02 11.37 -19.27
CA LEU A 187 9.36 10.25 -20.14
C LEU A 187 10.31 10.68 -21.27
N ASP A 188 11.21 9.78 -21.63
CA ASP A 188 12.15 9.95 -22.73
C ASP A 188 11.66 9.21 -23.99
N ALA A 189 11.17 9.98 -24.96
CA ALA A 189 10.69 9.47 -26.23
C ALA A 189 11.78 8.77 -27.06
N ASP A 190 13.06 9.06 -26.83
CA ASP A 190 14.17 8.40 -27.52
C ASP A 190 14.40 6.97 -27.03
N THR A 191 13.88 6.64 -25.84
CA THR A 191 13.92 5.28 -25.28
C THR A 191 12.67 4.47 -25.60
N ALA A 192 11.56 5.15 -25.92
CA ALA A 192 10.25 4.55 -26.07
C ALA A 192 10.19 3.57 -27.26
N HIS A 193 9.52 2.44 -27.07
CA HIS A 193 9.25 1.53 -28.17
C HIS A 193 8.48 2.21 -29.32
N PRO A 194 8.73 1.91 -30.60
CA PRO A 194 8.10 2.64 -31.72
C PRO A 194 6.58 2.44 -31.86
N LYS A 195 5.94 1.59 -31.04
CA LYS A 195 4.47 1.51 -30.89
C LYS A 195 3.93 2.34 -29.72
N LEU A 196 4.74 3.17 -29.09
CA LEU A 196 4.33 4.08 -28.03
C LEU A 196 4.33 5.51 -28.53
N ILE A 197 3.24 6.21 -28.23
CA ILE A 197 3.13 7.65 -28.41
C ILE A 197 3.36 8.29 -27.05
N ILE A 198 4.44 9.05 -26.93
CA ILE A 198 4.74 9.86 -25.75
C ILE A 198 4.19 11.27 -25.97
N SER A 199 3.51 11.83 -24.97
CA SER A 199 3.00 13.21 -25.08
C SER A 199 4.14 14.21 -25.27
N PRO A 200 3.89 15.39 -25.86
CA PRO A 200 4.91 16.43 -25.98
C PRO A 200 5.53 16.87 -24.64
N LYS A 201 4.76 16.75 -23.55
CA LYS A 201 5.22 17.04 -22.18
C LYS A 201 6.01 15.90 -21.55
N GLY A 202 5.97 14.69 -22.12
CA GLY A 202 6.55 13.48 -21.51
C GLY A 202 5.80 12.98 -20.28
N ASP A 203 4.54 13.39 -20.10
CA ASP A 203 3.70 13.02 -18.95
C ASP A 203 2.71 11.88 -19.27
N SER A 204 2.66 11.38 -20.50
CA SER A 204 1.82 10.22 -20.84
C SER A 204 2.47 9.28 -21.85
N ALA A 205 2.11 8.00 -21.76
CA ALA A 205 2.46 6.96 -22.73
C ALA A 205 1.21 6.21 -23.19
N THR A 206 1.02 6.13 -24.51
CA THR A 206 -0.14 5.49 -25.13
C THR A 206 0.32 4.45 -26.14
N PHE A 207 -0.25 3.25 -26.08
CA PHE A 207 -0.03 2.23 -27.11
C PHE A 207 -0.77 2.58 -28.41
N THR A 208 -0.15 2.26 -29.54
CA THR A 208 -0.76 2.31 -30.86
C THR A 208 -0.42 1.06 -31.66
N GLU A 209 -1.37 0.58 -32.47
CA GLU A 209 -1.11 -0.56 -33.36
C GLU A 209 -0.15 -0.22 -34.49
N THR A 210 -0.09 1.06 -34.87
CA THR A 210 0.73 1.53 -35.99
C THR A 210 2.15 1.82 -35.52
N TRP A 211 3.13 1.27 -36.23
CA TRP A 211 4.53 1.58 -36.00
C TRP A 211 4.81 3.05 -36.35
N GLN A 212 5.35 3.80 -35.40
CA GLN A 212 5.68 5.21 -35.59
C GLN A 212 7.02 5.35 -36.32
N ASP A 213 7.11 6.34 -37.20
CA ASP A 213 8.35 6.70 -37.90
C ASP A 213 9.24 7.55 -36.97
N VAL A 214 10.05 6.87 -36.15
CA VAL A 214 10.94 7.47 -35.16
C VAL A 214 12.40 7.04 -35.38
N PRO A 215 13.39 7.88 -35.05
CA PRO A 215 14.79 7.52 -35.24
C PRO A 215 15.21 6.30 -34.41
N GLU A 216 15.99 5.40 -35.00
CA GLU A 216 16.64 4.31 -34.27
C GLU A 216 17.73 4.86 -33.35
N THR A 217 17.68 4.50 -32.06
CA THR A 217 18.70 4.84 -31.07
C THR A 217 19.12 3.60 -30.28
N PRO A 218 20.36 3.50 -29.79
CA PRO A 218 20.78 2.38 -28.94
C PRO A 218 19.97 2.23 -27.65
N SER A 219 19.38 3.32 -27.16
CA SER A 219 18.58 3.37 -25.93
C SER A 219 17.12 2.94 -26.14
N ARG A 220 16.67 2.83 -27.39
CA ARG A 220 15.28 2.53 -27.75
C ARG A 220 14.94 1.06 -27.48
N PHE A 221 13.85 0.82 -26.75
CA PHE A 221 13.29 -0.52 -26.63
C PHE A 221 12.73 -0.99 -27.98
N GLU A 222 13.21 -2.14 -28.46
CA GLU A 222 12.77 -2.74 -29.73
C GLU A 222 11.80 -3.90 -29.51
N THR A 223 11.96 -4.64 -28.41
CA THR A 223 11.20 -5.87 -28.16
C THR A 223 9.95 -5.62 -27.30
N THR A 224 10.04 -4.71 -26.33
CA THR A 224 9.02 -4.52 -25.30
C THR A 224 8.37 -3.16 -25.40
N LEU A 225 7.10 -3.04 -24.99
CA LEU A 225 6.33 -1.80 -24.99
C LEU A 225 6.74 -0.87 -23.84
N ASN A 226 8.04 -0.71 -23.61
CA ASN A 226 8.60 0.04 -22.51
C ASN A 226 9.03 1.45 -22.92
N VAL A 227 9.04 2.34 -21.94
CA VAL A 227 9.68 3.66 -21.98
C VAL A 227 10.25 3.95 -20.59
N ILE A 228 11.38 4.66 -20.52
CA ILE A 228 11.93 5.14 -19.25
C ILE A 228 11.93 6.66 -19.18
N SER A 229 12.05 7.17 -17.97
CA SER A 229 12.28 8.60 -17.70
C SER A 229 13.59 9.12 -18.29
N ARG A 230 13.60 10.41 -18.62
CA ARG A 230 14.75 11.15 -19.12
C ARG A 230 15.81 11.36 -18.05
N GLU A 231 15.38 11.73 -16.86
CA GLU A 231 16.25 11.92 -15.71
C GLU A 231 16.11 10.74 -14.75
N GLY A 232 17.24 10.16 -14.38
CA GLY A 232 17.31 9.16 -13.32
C GLY A 232 17.87 9.76 -12.04
N PHE A 233 17.81 9.00 -10.95
CA PHE A 233 18.32 9.42 -9.64
C PHE A 233 19.23 8.36 -9.01
N SER A 234 20.26 8.83 -8.31
CA SER A 234 21.24 8.00 -7.61
C SER A 234 21.40 8.37 -6.13
N GLU A 235 20.48 9.17 -5.61
CA GLU A 235 20.46 9.59 -4.22
C GLU A 235 19.05 9.95 -3.75
N GLY A 236 18.90 10.14 -2.43
CA GLY A 236 17.66 10.61 -1.83
C GLY A 236 16.50 9.62 -1.91
N GLN A 237 15.29 10.16 -1.75
CA GLN A 237 14.03 9.44 -1.86
C GLN A 237 13.17 10.11 -2.91
N GLN A 238 12.43 9.32 -3.68
CA GLN A 238 11.53 9.80 -4.71
C GLN A 238 10.17 9.13 -4.63
N TYR A 239 9.13 9.87 -4.99
CA TYR A 239 7.76 9.43 -5.07
C TYR A 239 7.08 10.03 -6.29
N TRP A 240 6.42 9.21 -7.10
CA TRP A 240 5.56 9.67 -8.19
C TRP A 240 4.31 8.81 -8.29
N GLU A 241 3.27 9.35 -8.92
CA GLU A 241 1.99 8.68 -9.11
C GLU A 241 1.70 8.54 -10.61
N VAL A 242 1.12 7.41 -11.01
CA VAL A 242 0.68 7.15 -12.37
C VAL A 242 -0.81 6.80 -12.36
N ASP A 243 -1.60 7.52 -13.16
CA ASP A 243 -3.01 7.21 -13.44
C ASP A 243 -3.07 6.00 -14.39
N VAL A 244 -3.73 4.96 -13.90
CA VAL A 244 -3.94 3.67 -14.56
C VAL A 244 -5.44 3.39 -14.80
N LYS A 245 -6.30 4.39 -14.59
CA LYS A 245 -7.76 4.23 -14.54
C LYS A 245 -8.34 3.66 -15.82
N GLY A 246 -8.96 2.48 -15.69
CA GLY A 246 -9.66 1.81 -16.77
C GLY A 246 -8.74 1.16 -17.80
N LYS A 247 -7.49 0.88 -17.42
CA LYS A 247 -6.58 -0.02 -18.14
C LYS A 247 -6.70 -1.43 -17.58
N THR A 248 -6.50 -2.44 -18.43
CA THR A 248 -6.53 -3.87 -18.06
C THR A 248 -5.15 -4.53 -18.10
N TYR A 249 -4.16 -3.88 -18.72
CA TYR A 249 -2.77 -4.32 -18.72
C TYR A 249 -1.82 -3.12 -18.60
N TRP A 250 -0.89 -3.17 -17.65
CA TRP A 250 0.23 -2.23 -17.54
C TRP A 250 1.32 -2.79 -16.63
N GLU A 251 2.52 -2.24 -16.76
CA GLU A 251 3.66 -2.50 -15.87
C GLU A 251 4.26 -1.16 -15.44
N LEU A 252 4.59 -1.02 -14.15
CA LEU A 252 5.20 0.17 -13.58
C LEU A 252 6.41 -0.24 -12.74
N GLY A 253 7.51 0.48 -12.87
CA GLY A 253 8.72 0.10 -12.16
C GLY A 253 9.84 1.12 -12.13
N LEU A 254 10.98 0.63 -11.67
CA LEU A 254 12.28 1.29 -11.71
C LEU A 254 13.27 0.39 -12.42
N THR A 255 14.21 0.99 -13.14
CA THR A 255 15.27 0.23 -13.82
C THR A 255 16.59 0.98 -13.89
N TYR A 256 17.69 0.22 -13.94
CA TYR A 256 18.99 0.75 -14.35
C TYR A 256 19.03 1.06 -15.86
N PRO A 257 19.91 1.97 -16.31
CA PRO A 257 20.11 2.24 -17.74
C PRO A 257 20.52 1.00 -18.53
N SER A 258 21.19 0.05 -17.87
CA SER A 258 21.73 -1.19 -18.44
C SER A 258 20.67 -2.24 -18.81
N ILE A 259 19.38 -2.02 -18.54
CA ILE A 259 18.33 -2.95 -18.95
C ILE A 259 18.42 -3.21 -20.47
N PRO A 260 18.36 -4.49 -20.91
CA PRO A 260 18.41 -4.83 -22.32
C PRO A 260 17.31 -4.13 -23.11
N ARG A 261 17.68 -3.56 -24.26
CA ARG A 261 16.76 -2.84 -25.16
C ARG A 261 16.26 -3.70 -26.32
N LYS A 262 17.01 -4.74 -26.66
CA LYS A 262 16.80 -5.65 -27.80
C LYS A 262 16.98 -7.09 -27.35
N GLY A 263 16.34 -8.03 -28.05
CA GLY A 263 16.50 -9.47 -27.80
C GLY A 263 15.20 -10.24 -27.99
N ARG A 264 15.29 -11.57 -28.06
CA ARG A 264 14.12 -12.47 -28.11
C ARG A 264 13.71 -13.01 -26.74
N GLU A 265 14.57 -12.83 -25.74
CA GLU A 265 14.37 -13.31 -24.38
C GLU A 265 13.62 -12.25 -23.55
N GLU A 266 12.99 -12.72 -22.46
CA GLU A 266 12.19 -11.89 -21.56
C GLU A 266 13.00 -10.82 -20.82
N ASP A 267 14.33 -10.82 -20.94
CA ASP A 267 15.26 -9.94 -20.20
C ASP A 267 15.01 -8.43 -20.39
N SER A 268 14.38 -8.03 -21.50
CA SER A 268 14.01 -6.63 -21.77
C SER A 268 12.67 -6.20 -21.15
N TRP A 269 11.95 -7.12 -20.51
CA TRP A 269 10.69 -6.88 -19.81
C TRP A 269 10.97 -6.41 -18.38
N LEU A 270 10.09 -5.56 -17.85
CA LEU A 270 10.28 -5.03 -16.50
C LEU A 270 10.16 -6.14 -15.45
N GLY A 271 11.11 -6.18 -14.52
CA GLY A 271 11.21 -7.17 -13.46
C GLY A 271 11.70 -8.55 -13.89
N ARG A 272 11.89 -8.82 -15.19
CA ARG A 272 12.39 -10.12 -15.67
C ARG A 272 13.92 -10.22 -15.62
N GLY A 273 14.61 -9.10 -15.67
CA GLY A 273 16.05 -8.98 -15.37
C GLY A 273 16.35 -8.54 -13.94
N LYS A 274 17.64 -8.52 -13.57
CA LYS A 274 18.13 -7.98 -12.27
C LYS A 274 18.16 -6.44 -12.26
N GLU A 275 18.04 -5.85 -13.43
CA GLU A 275 18.16 -4.42 -13.69
C GLU A 275 16.87 -3.65 -13.37
N SER A 276 15.78 -4.34 -13.00
CA SER A 276 14.50 -3.68 -12.77
C SER A 276 13.65 -4.32 -11.65
N TRP A 277 12.79 -3.49 -11.07
CA TRP A 277 11.78 -3.84 -10.07
C TRP A 277 10.43 -3.33 -10.55
N CYS A 278 9.43 -4.21 -10.60
CA CYS A 278 8.19 -3.92 -11.28
C CYS A 278 6.97 -4.44 -10.52
N VAL A 279 5.85 -3.72 -10.65
CA VAL A 279 4.51 -4.28 -10.46
C VAL A 279 3.76 -4.24 -11.78
N GLU A 280 3.19 -5.38 -12.12
CA GLU A 280 2.36 -5.65 -13.28
C GLU A 280 0.92 -5.82 -12.82
N TYR A 281 -0.01 -5.29 -13.62
CA TYR A 281 -1.43 -5.58 -13.51
C TYR A 281 -1.90 -6.14 -14.84
N PHE A 282 -2.51 -7.32 -14.82
CA PHE A 282 -3.03 -7.98 -16.01
C PHE A 282 -4.37 -8.64 -15.68
N ASN A 283 -5.44 -8.17 -16.35
CA ASN A 283 -6.79 -8.74 -16.28
C ASN A 283 -7.33 -9.01 -14.86
N GLY A 284 -7.03 -8.12 -13.91
CA GLY A 284 -7.56 -8.20 -12.53
C GLY A 284 -6.55 -8.65 -11.48
N ASP A 285 -5.41 -9.18 -11.90
CA ASP A 285 -4.37 -9.68 -11.00
C ASP A 285 -3.18 -8.73 -10.94
N TYR A 286 -2.63 -8.56 -9.73
CA TYR A 286 -1.37 -7.86 -9.51
C TYR A 286 -0.24 -8.84 -9.21
N THR A 287 0.90 -8.60 -9.84
CA THR A 287 2.11 -9.42 -9.74
C THR A 287 3.32 -8.50 -9.58
N ALA A 288 4.16 -8.77 -8.59
CA ALA A 288 5.43 -8.08 -8.42
C ALA A 288 6.54 -8.93 -9.06
N TRP A 289 7.48 -8.28 -9.75
CA TRP A 289 8.54 -8.96 -10.49
C TRP A 289 9.91 -8.31 -10.24
N HIS A 290 10.91 -9.16 -10.01
CA HIS A 290 12.32 -8.79 -9.98
C HIS A 290 13.21 -10.01 -10.25
N GLY A 291 14.25 -9.84 -11.08
CA GLY A 291 15.23 -10.91 -11.35
C GLY A 291 14.62 -12.16 -11.97
N GLY A 292 13.51 -12.02 -12.70
CA GLY A 292 12.78 -13.15 -13.31
C GLY A 292 11.89 -13.90 -12.34
N VAL A 293 11.77 -13.44 -11.09
CA VAL A 293 10.94 -14.08 -10.07
C VAL A 293 9.62 -13.35 -9.94
N GLN A 294 8.53 -14.08 -10.17
CA GLN A 294 7.17 -13.62 -9.96
C GLN A 294 6.78 -13.72 -8.49
N HIS A 295 6.04 -12.72 -8.02
CA HIS A 295 5.38 -12.73 -6.72
C HIS A 295 3.93 -12.25 -6.88
N THR A 296 2.99 -13.20 -6.90
CA THR A 296 1.55 -12.91 -6.97
C THR A 296 1.07 -12.22 -5.70
N LEU A 297 0.17 -11.24 -5.84
CA LEU A 297 -0.36 -10.45 -4.73
C LEU A 297 -1.85 -10.77 -4.47
N PRO A 298 -2.20 -11.95 -3.92
CA PRO A 298 -3.59 -12.43 -3.82
C PRO A 298 -4.47 -11.57 -2.91
N LEU A 299 -3.88 -10.86 -1.93
CA LEU A 299 -4.61 -9.93 -1.05
C LEU A 299 -5.16 -8.70 -1.78
N LEU A 300 -4.82 -8.54 -3.05
CA LEU A 300 -5.29 -7.49 -3.94
C LEU A 300 -6.30 -8.01 -4.98
N ALA A 301 -6.61 -9.30 -4.99
CA ALA A 301 -7.58 -9.88 -5.92
C ALA A 301 -8.92 -9.12 -5.87
N GLY A 302 -9.44 -8.75 -7.04
CA GLY A 302 -10.67 -7.98 -7.18
C GLY A 302 -10.56 -6.49 -6.83
N LYS A 303 -9.40 -5.99 -6.38
CA LYS A 303 -9.19 -4.55 -6.18
C LYS A 303 -8.76 -3.91 -7.48
N GLN A 304 -9.26 -2.70 -7.75
CA GLN A 304 -8.78 -1.88 -8.86
C GLN A 304 -8.39 -0.52 -8.33
N PHE A 305 -7.11 -0.17 -8.49
CA PHE A 305 -6.60 1.15 -8.16
C PHE A 305 -6.72 2.05 -9.39
N THR A 306 -7.09 3.31 -9.19
CA THR A 306 -7.11 4.29 -10.27
C THR A 306 -5.74 4.95 -10.45
N ARG A 307 -4.97 5.04 -9.37
CA ARG A 307 -3.61 5.58 -9.35
C ARG A 307 -2.67 4.66 -8.58
N ILE A 308 -1.48 4.46 -9.12
CA ILE A 308 -0.39 3.73 -8.49
C ILE A 308 0.71 4.71 -8.13
N GLY A 309 1.09 4.75 -6.86
CA GLY A 309 2.26 5.45 -6.38
C GLY A 309 3.47 4.53 -6.35
N VAL A 310 4.62 5.04 -6.78
CA VAL A 310 5.91 4.36 -6.69
C VAL A 310 6.81 5.20 -5.79
N TYR A 311 7.29 4.61 -4.71
CA TYR A 311 8.21 5.21 -3.77
C TYR A 311 9.55 4.48 -3.81
N CYS A 312 10.65 5.22 -3.83
CA CYS A 312 11.98 4.66 -3.72
C CYS A 312 12.81 5.41 -2.68
N SER A 313 13.58 4.66 -1.90
CA SER A 313 14.67 5.19 -1.08
C SER A 313 15.97 4.64 -1.63
N PHE A 314 16.73 5.47 -2.35
CA PHE A 314 18.04 5.08 -2.89
C PHE A 314 19.01 4.66 -1.78
N PRO A 315 19.27 5.46 -0.72
CA PRO A 315 20.18 5.06 0.35
C PRO A 315 19.62 3.93 1.22
N GLY A 316 18.29 3.76 1.25
CA GLY A 316 17.63 2.68 1.97
C GLY A 316 17.56 1.36 1.21
N GLY A 317 17.77 1.37 -0.11
CA GLY A 317 17.69 0.16 -0.92
C GLY A 317 16.28 -0.39 -1.08
N VAL A 318 15.27 0.48 -1.16
CA VAL A 318 13.86 0.08 -1.13
C VAL A 318 13.10 0.65 -2.32
N VAL A 319 12.26 -0.18 -2.94
CA VAL A 319 11.25 0.23 -3.93
C VAL A 319 9.89 -0.27 -3.44
N CYS A 320 8.91 0.61 -3.31
CA CYS A 320 7.57 0.30 -2.85
C CYS A 320 6.52 0.80 -3.83
N PHE A 321 5.47 -0.01 -4.01
CA PHE A 321 4.31 0.27 -4.82
C PHE A 321 3.08 0.36 -3.93
N LEU A 322 2.22 1.35 -4.18
CA LEU A 322 1.03 1.60 -3.38
C LEU A 322 -0.14 2.08 -4.26
N GLY A 323 -1.37 1.74 -3.87
CA GLY A 323 -2.57 2.38 -4.39
C GLY A 323 -2.63 3.79 -3.85
N ALA A 324 -2.44 4.80 -4.70
CA ALA A 324 -2.15 6.17 -4.27
C ALA A 324 -3.36 6.91 -3.67
N ASP A 325 -4.57 6.43 -3.94
CA ASP A 325 -5.81 7.04 -3.42
C ASP A 325 -6.01 6.71 -1.94
N THR A 326 -5.78 5.45 -1.58
CA THR A 326 -6.02 4.89 -0.26
C THR A 326 -4.73 4.64 0.52
N MET A 327 -3.56 4.99 -0.06
CA MET A 327 -2.23 4.66 0.45
C MET A 327 -2.07 3.17 0.82
N THR A 328 -2.74 2.29 0.06
CA THR A 328 -2.72 0.84 0.30
C THR A 328 -1.44 0.24 -0.26
N PRO A 329 -0.57 -0.40 0.54
CA PRO A 329 0.63 -1.04 0.04
C PRO A 329 0.29 -2.18 -0.91
N LEU A 330 0.94 -2.23 -2.07
CA LEU A 330 0.87 -3.37 -3.00
C LEU A 330 2.05 -4.30 -2.72
N HIS A 331 3.27 -3.79 -2.84
CA HIS A 331 4.49 -4.57 -2.64
C HIS A 331 5.69 -3.66 -2.32
N CYS A 332 6.68 -4.18 -1.59
CA CYS A 332 7.94 -3.50 -1.36
C CYS A 332 9.12 -4.46 -1.57
N PHE A 333 10.05 -4.08 -2.42
CA PHE A 333 11.31 -4.76 -2.63
C PHE A 333 12.39 -4.21 -1.70
N CYS A 334 13.11 -5.10 -1.02
CA CYS A 334 14.35 -4.79 -0.33
C CYS A 334 15.52 -5.10 -1.29
N ALA A 335 15.85 -4.15 -2.15
CA ALA A 335 16.87 -4.29 -3.18
C ALA A 335 18.31 -4.28 -2.62
N GLY A 336 18.52 -3.74 -1.42
CA GLY A 336 19.86 -3.60 -0.84
C GLY A 336 20.60 -2.40 -1.46
N THR A 337 21.86 -2.56 -1.85
CA THR A 337 22.61 -1.43 -2.42
C THR A 337 22.35 -1.34 -3.92
N PHE A 338 21.78 -0.21 -4.36
CA PHE A 338 21.68 0.08 -5.79
C PHE A 338 23.08 0.35 -6.37
N THR A 339 23.35 -0.21 -7.54
CA THR A 339 24.67 -0.18 -8.18
C THR A 339 24.80 0.89 -9.24
N ASP A 340 23.68 1.49 -9.66
CA ASP A 340 23.62 2.53 -10.68
C ASP A 340 22.42 3.46 -10.43
N THR A 341 22.32 4.51 -11.24
CA THR A 341 21.19 5.44 -11.31
C THR A 341 19.91 4.69 -11.65
N LEU A 342 18.80 5.04 -11.00
CA LEU A 342 17.49 4.46 -11.24
C LEU A 342 16.62 5.39 -12.08
N HIS A 343 15.94 4.82 -13.07
CA HIS A 343 14.97 5.50 -13.92
C HIS A 343 13.57 4.92 -13.70
N PRO A 344 12.54 5.76 -13.45
CA PRO A 344 11.14 5.38 -13.66
C PRO A 344 10.93 4.72 -15.01
N ALA A 345 10.20 3.60 -15.02
CA ALA A 345 9.90 2.80 -16.20
C ALA A 345 8.41 2.47 -16.28
N LEU A 346 7.83 2.61 -17.47
CA LEU A 346 6.42 2.39 -17.73
C LEU A 346 6.24 1.47 -18.94
N CYS A 347 5.29 0.55 -18.85
CA CYS A 347 4.73 -0.20 -19.97
C CYS A 347 3.20 -0.01 -19.97
N PRO A 348 2.61 0.69 -20.97
CA PRO A 348 1.16 0.81 -21.04
C PRO A 348 0.45 -0.48 -21.48
N GLY A 349 1.20 -1.53 -21.83
CA GLY A 349 0.66 -2.77 -22.36
C GLY A 349 0.14 -2.64 -23.80
N HIS A 350 -0.15 -3.78 -24.43
CA HIS A 350 -0.85 -3.81 -25.73
C HIS A 350 -2.35 -3.53 -25.54
N ASP A 351 -3.10 -3.39 -26.64
CA ASP A 351 -4.52 -3.00 -26.63
C ASP A 351 -5.46 -3.98 -25.90
N ASN A 352 -5.01 -5.21 -25.64
CA ASN A 352 -5.76 -6.28 -24.95
C ASN A 352 -7.20 -6.41 -25.46
N GLU A 353 -7.36 -6.74 -26.75
CA GLU A 353 -8.68 -6.92 -27.38
C GLU A 353 -9.61 -5.69 -27.23
N GLY A 354 -9.06 -4.48 -27.35
CA GLY A 354 -9.82 -3.22 -27.23
C GLY A 354 -10.13 -2.79 -25.81
N THR A 355 -9.60 -3.46 -24.78
CA THR A 355 -9.90 -3.14 -23.37
C THR A 355 -8.83 -2.27 -22.70
N ASN A 356 -7.69 -2.03 -23.35
CA ASN A 356 -6.54 -1.35 -22.76
C ASN A 356 -6.05 -0.08 -23.50
N TRP A 357 -6.88 0.48 -24.39
CA TRP A 357 -6.55 1.63 -25.25
C TRP A 357 -6.18 2.94 -24.53
N LYS A 358 -6.50 3.07 -23.23
CA LYS A 358 -6.21 4.28 -22.45
C LYS A 358 -4.71 4.46 -22.19
N SER A 359 -4.27 5.71 -22.11
CA SER A 359 -2.89 6.08 -21.77
C SER A 359 -2.57 5.82 -20.30
N LEU A 360 -1.29 5.58 -20.00
CA LEU A 360 -0.73 5.81 -18.68
C LEU A 360 -0.39 7.30 -18.56
N ASN A 361 -0.75 7.94 -17.45
CA ASN A 361 -0.48 9.36 -17.25
C ASN A 361 0.25 9.59 -15.92
N ILE A 362 1.42 10.21 -15.97
CA ILE A 362 2.15 10.65 -14.79
C ILE A 362 1.38 11.82 -14.18
N CYS A 363 1.07 11.71 -12.89
CA CYS A 363 0.28 12.69 -12.18
C CYS A 363 1.17 13.81 -11.62
N ASP A 364 0.65 15.04 -11.62
CA ASP A 364 1.19 16.10 -10.80
C ASP A 364 0.85 15.82 -9.33
N VAL A 365 1.83 15.30 -8.59
CA VAL A 365 1.69 14.90 -7.19
C VAL A 365 1.36 16.09 -6.28
N SER A 366 1.71 17.32 -6.67
CA SER A 366 1.37 18.53 -5.91
C SER A 366 -0.12 18.86 -5.94
N ARG A 367 -0.86 18.29 -6.91
CA ARG A 367 -2.30 18.52 -7.13
C ARG A 367 -3.17 17.29 -6.85
N SER A 368 -2.59 16.13 -6.53
CA SER A 368 -3.38 14.92 -6.29
C SER A 368 -4.03 14.93 -4.90
N ALA A 369 -5.32 15.29 -4.87
CA ALA A 369 -6.14 15.18 -3.67
C ALA A 369 -6.39 13.69 -3.31
N PRO A 370 -6.38 13.33 -2.02
CA PRO A 370 -6.79 12.00 -1.56
C PRO A 370 -8.29 11.79 -1.78
N VAL A 371 -8.70 10.53 -1.96
CA VAL A 371 -10.11 10.14 -1.95
C VAL A 371 -10.42 9.63 -0.54
N LEU A 372 -11.44 10.21 0.10
CA LEU A 372 -11.87 9.83 1.44
C LEU A 372 -12.68 8.54 1.45
#